data_AF-A0A7C4BH81-F1
#
_entry.id   AF-A0A7C4BH81-F1
#
_cell.length_a   1.000
_cell.length_b   1.000
_cell.length_c   1.000
_cell.angle_alpha   90.00
_cell.angle_beta   90.00
_cell.angle_gamma   90.00
#
_symmetry.space_group_name_H-M   'P 1'
#
loop_
_entity.id
_entity.type
_entity.pdbx_description
1 polymer ?
#
loop_
_entity_poly.entity_id
_entity_poly.type
_entity_poly.pdbx_seq_one_letter_code
_entity_poly.pdbx_strand_id
1 'polypeptide(L)' 'MEMTIIAGRPIEVGDVVTVYVPNRDGGYTALMLVRRAGGYIGLQGEFYPGNPTVAQLQIFYGL' A
#
# COMPACT_ATOMS: atom_id res chain seq x y z
N MET A 1 1.76 -9.83 -28.11
CA MET A 1 2.27 -10.55 -26.93
C MET A 1 1.07 -11.04 -26.15
N GLU A 2 0.70 -12.29 -26.36
CA GLU A 2 -0.32 -12.97 -25.56
C GLU A 2 0.32 -13.48 -24.27
N MET A 3 -0.40 -13.36 -23.15
CA MET A 3 -0.20 -14.27 -22.03
C MET A 3 -1.51 -14.41 -21.24
N THR A 4 -2.24 -15.49 -21.52
CA THR A 4 -3.31 -16.01 -20.67
C THR A 4 -2.69 -16.91 -19.61
N ILE A 5 -2.88 -16.59 -18.33
CA ILE A 5 -2.72 -17.51 -17.20
C ILE A 5 -3.93 -17.32 -16.28
N ILE A 6 -4.75 -18.36 -16.16
CA ILE A 6 -5.88 -18.46 -15.23
C ILE A 6 -5.36 -19.09 -13.92
N ALA A 7 -4.62 -18.27 -13.17
CA ALA A 7 -4.26 -18.43 -11.75
C ALA A 7 -3.76 -17.05 -11.32
N GLY A 8 -4.28 -16.50 -10.21
CA GLY A 8 -4.16 -15.09 -9.77
C GLY A 8 -3.04 -14.30 -10.44
N ARG A 9 -3.43 -13.28 -11.23
CA ARG A 9 -2.51 -12.42 -12.00
C ARG A 9 -1.26 -12.16 -11.15
N PRO A 10 -0.04 -12.47 -11.64
CA PRO A 10 1.16 -12.11 -10.93
C PRO A 10 1.01 -10.63 -10.62
N ILE A 11 0.98 -10.30 -9.33
CA ILE A 11 0.98 -8.93 -8.92
C ILE A 11 2.20 -8.34 -9.61
N GLU A 12 2.03 -7.50 -10.64
CA GLU A 12 3.17 -6.71 -11.10
C GLU A 12 3.70 -6.08 -9.82
N VAL A 13 4.91 -6.46 -9.42
CA VAL A 13 5.52 -5.96 -8.20
C VAL A 13 5.87 -4.53 -8.56
N GLY A 14 4.86 -3.66 -8.51
CA GLY A 14 5.08 -2.24 -8.62
C GLY A 14 5.98 -1.83 -7.48
N ASP A 15 6.73 -0.74 -7.68
CA ASP A 15 7.66 -0.22 -6.69
C ASP A 15 7.03 -0.23 -5.29
N VAL A 16 7.67 -0.98 -4.38
CA VAL A 16 7.29 -0.99 -2.98
C VAL A 16 7.83 0.28 -2.36
N VAL A 17 6.96 1.10 -1.79
CA VAL A 17 7.33 2.31 -1.07
C VAL A 17 7.13 2.09 0.42
N THR A 18 8.06 2.60 1.23
CA THR A 18 7.93 2.60 2.70
C THR A 18 7.48 3.98 3.16
N VAL A 19 6.39 4.03 3.92
CA VAL A 19 5.84 5.25 4.52
C VAL A 19 5.98 5.15 6.04
N TYR A 20 6.55 6.17 6.66
CA TYR A 20 6.68 6.26 8.12
C TYR A 20 5.52 7.09 8.68
N VAL A 21 4.65 6.45 9.45
CA VAL A 21 3.44 7.05 10.01
C VAL A 21 3.62 7.25 11.51
N PRO A 22 3.43 8.47 12.06
CA PRO A 22 3.48 8.68 13.51
C PRO A 22 2.49 7.77 14.24
N ASN A 23 2.92 7.20 15.36
CA ASN A 23 2.08 6.37 16.21
C ASN A 23 1.88 7.00 17.59
N ARG A 24 0.87 6.50 18.32
CA ARG A 24 0.48 6.94 19.67
C ARG A 24 1.58 6.84 20.72
N ASP A 25 2.60 6.00 20.49
CA ASP A 25 3.70 5.76 21.42
C ASP A 25 4.85 6.78 21.23
N GLY A 26 4.65 7.80 20.38
CA GLY A 26 5.62 8.87 20.14
C GLY A 26 6.70 8.51 19.11
N GLY A 27 6.55 7.39 18.41
CA GLY A 27 7.44 6.93 17.35
C GLY A 27 6.79 6.94 15.97
N TYR A 28 7.36 6.16 15.06
CA TYR A 28 6.82 5.94 13.72
C TYR A 28 6.66 4.45 13.44
N THR A 29 5.61 4.09 12.72
CA THR A 29 5.40 2.76 12.15
C THR A 29 5.71 2.80 10.66
N ALA A 30 6.54 1.87 10.19
CA ALA A 30 6.85 1.71 8.78
C ALA A 30 5.77 0.87 8.09
N LEU A 31 5.14 1.42 7.05
CA LEU A 31 4.13 0.75 6.24
C LEU A 31 4.65 0.55 4.82
N MET A 32 4.55 -0.68 4.30
CA MET A 32 4.94 -1.00 2.92
C MET A 32 3.70 -0.92 2.02
N LEU A 33 3.74 -0.04 1.03
CA LEU A 33 2.69 0.10 0.04
C LEU A 33 3.20 -0.33 -1.33
N VAL A 34 2.39 -1.06 -2.09
CA VAL A 34 2.71 -1.45 -3.46
C VAL A 34 2.15 -0.41 -4.42
N ARG A 35 3.02 0.25 -5.19
CA ARG A 35 2.56 1.21 -6.21
C ARG A 35 1.80 0.49 -7.32
N ARG A 36 0.68 1.07 -7.75
CA ARG A 36 -0.13 0.60 -8.89
C ARG A 36 -0.44 1.76 -9.82
N ALA A 37 -0.82 1.44 -11.05
CA ALA A 37 -1.35 2.44 -11.96
C ALA A 37 -2.56 3.14 -11.30
N GLY A 38 -2.42 4.42 -10.98
CA GLY A 38 -3.46 5.23 -10.35
C GLY A 38 -3.48 5.24 -8.82
N GLY A 39 -2.57 4.58 -8.12
CA GLY A 39 -2.60 4.58 -6.65
C GLY A 39 -1.63 3.63 -5.95
N TYR A 40 -2.02 3.22 -4.74
CA TYR A 40 -1.24 2.31 -3.89
C TYR A 40 -2.12 1.24 -3.28
N ILE A 41 -1.54 0.05 -3.07
CA ILE A 41 -2.15 -1.06 -2.34
C ILE A 41 -1.46 -1.17 -0.99
N GLY A 42 -2.23 -1.18 0.09
CA GLY A 42 -1.71 -1.39 1.44
C GLY A 42 -1.60 -2.85 1.84
N LEU A 43 -1.12 -3.08 3.06
CA LEU A 43 -0.80 -4.39 3.62
C LEU A 43 -2.01 -5.32 3.72
N GLN A 44 -3.22 -4.77 3.85
CA GLN A 44 -4.47 -5.55 3.94
C GLN A 44 -5.20 -5.67 2.59
N GLY A 45 -4.57 -5.22 1.50
CA GLY A 45 -5.15 -5.22 0.16
C GLY A 45 -6.08 -4.03 -0.12
N GLU A 46 -6.15 -3.07 0.78
CA GLU A 46 -6.89 -1.82 0.56
C GLU A 46 -6.24 -0.97 -0.53
N PHE A 47 -7.06 -0.28 -1.33
CA PHE A 47 -6.59 0.58 -2.41
C PHE A 47 -6.76 2.06 -2.07
N TYR A 48 -5.68 2.81 -2.24
CA TYR A 48 -5.65 4.26 -2.11
C TYR A 48 -5.56 4.90 -3.51
N PRO A 49 -6.60 5.64 -3.96
CA PRO A 49 -6.51 6.39 -5.21
C PRO A 49 -5.54 7.56 -5.02
N GLY A 50 -4.43 7.56 -5.76
CA GLY A 50 -3.33 8.50 -5.54
C GLY A 50 -2.55 8.23 -4.25
N ASN A 51 -1.76 9.21 -3.79
CA ASN A 51 -0.90 9.06 -2.60
C ASN A 51 -1.74 9.13 -1.30
N PRO A 52 -1.73 8.11 -0.43
CA PRO A 52 -2.49 8.17 0.82
C PRO A 52 -1.97 9.23 1.78
N THR A 53 -2.88 9.83 2.54
CA THR A 53 -2.52 10.73 3.63
C THR A 53 -2.15 9.95 4.89
N VAL A 54 -1.31 10.56 5.74
CA VAL A 54 -0.95 10.02 7.06
C VAL A 54 -2.21 9.68 7.89
N ALA A 55 -3.21 10.56 7.89
CA ALA A 55 -4.46 10.36 8.63
C ALA A 55 -5.26 9.14 8.13
N GLN A 56 -5.31 8.91 6.81
CA GLN A 56 -5.97 7.71 6.25
C GLN A 56 -5.26 6.43 6.66
N LEU A 57 -3.93 6.44 6.69
CA LEU A 57 -3.14 5.30 7.14
C LEU A 57 -3.36 5.04 8.64
N GLN A 58 -3.39 6.07 9.49
CA GLN A 58 -3.64 5.91 10.92
C GLN A 58 -4.99 5.24 11.22
N ILE A 59 -6.05 5.61 10.50
CA ILE A 59 -7.39 5.01 10.67
C ILE A 59 -7.37 3.50 10.38
N PHE A 60 -6.71 3.07 9.31
CA PHE A 60 -6.69 1.67 8.89
C PHE A 60 -5.73 0.80 9.70
N TYR A 61 -4.64 1.39 10.20
CA TYR A 61 -3.57 0.66 10.88
C TYR A 61 -3.58 0.83 12.41
N GLY A 62 -4.49 1.63 12.97
CA GLY A 62 -4.65 1.80 14.42
C GLY A 62 -3.44 2.43 15.11
N LEU A 63 -2.75 3.32 14.38
CA LEU A 63 -1.50 3.96 14.80
C LEU A 63 -1.74 5.24 15.59
#